data_AF-A0A948Z403-F1
#
_entry.id   AF-A0A948Z403-F1
#
_cell.length_a   1.000
_cell.length_b   1.000
_cell.length_c   1.000
_cell.angle_alpha   90.00
_cell.angle_beta   90.00
_cell.angle_gamma   90.00
#
_symmetry.space_group_name_H-M   'P 1'
#
loop_
_entity.id
_entity.type
_entity.pdbx_description
1 polymer ?
#
loop_
_entity_poly.entity_id
_entity_poly.type
_entity_poly.pdbx_seq_one_letter_code
_entity_poly.pdbx_strand_id
1 'polypeptide(L)'
;MKVTILGKNGLKTVDLNRRKAARERCLNCTGWYHKEVTNCTFTDCPLYSFRSGRGKQNAKTRSKAIREYCLWCMDGQAAEVTKCTSKDCSLFSYRQTKTDRSIEINSYRKK
;
A
#
# COMPACT_ATOMS: atom_id res chain seq x y z
N MET A 1 0.46 10.26 -7.67
CA MET A 1 -0.90 10.53 -7.18
C MET A 1 -0.77 10.98 -5.74
N LYS A 2 -1.16 12.22 -5.43
CA LYS A 2 -1.03 12.78 -4.08
C LYS A 2 -2.19 12.30 -3.19
N VAL A 3 -1.88 11.64 -2.09
CA VAL A 3 -2.87 11.09 -1.14
C VAL A 3 -2.40 11.24 0.29
N THR A 4 -3.36 11.22 1.23
CA THR A 4 -3.09 11.14 2.67
C THR A 4 -3.02 9.68 3.08
N ILE A 5 -1.96 9.29 3.82
CA ILE A 5 -1.79 7.94 4.36
C ILE A 5 -1.32 8.00 5.82
N LEU A 6 -1.48 6.89 6.54
CA LEU A 6 -0.94 6.74 7.89
C LEU A 6 0.60 6.69 7.86
N GLY A 7 1.24 7.57 8.63
CA GLY A 7 2.67 7.61 8.87
C GLY A 7 3.02 7.43 10.36
N LYS A 8 4.33 7.45 10.67
CA LYS A 8 4.86 7.20 12.02
C LYS A 8 4.27 8.13 13.09
N ASN A 9 4.12 9.41 12.73
CA ASN A 9 3.69 10.47 13.64
C ASN A 9 2.25 10.94 13.32
N GLY A 10 1.44 10.10 12.67
CA GLY A 10 0.10 10.44 12.21
C GLY A 10 -0.02 10.52 10.69
N LEU A 11 -1.10 11.16 10.21
CA LEU A 11 -1.41 11.25 8.79
C LEU A 11 -0.40 12.14 8.05
N LYS A 12 0.04 11.71 6.86
CA LYS A 12 0.94 12.46 6.00
C LYS A 12 0.47 12.43 4.54
N THR A 13 0.65 13.55 3.84
CA THR A 13 0.39 13.62 2.40
C THR A 13 1.64 13.24 1.63
N VAL A 14 1.51 12.28 0.71
CA VAL A 14 2.63 11.77 -0.09
C VAL A 14 2.24 11.62 -1.55
N ASP A 15 3.22 11.79 -2.44
CA ASP A 15 3.06 11.36 -3.83
C ASP A 15 3.30 9.85 -3.93
N LEU A 16 2.19 9.12 -4.01
CA LEU A 16 2.14 7.68 -3.93
C LEU A 16 2.13 7.04 -5.32
N ASN A 17 2.82 5.91 -5.40
CA ASN A 17 2.77 4.94 -6.49
C ASN A 17 2.77 3.52 -5.89
N ARG A 18 2.47 2.49 -6.69
CA ARG A 18 2.40 1.09 -6.21
C ARG A 18 3.67 0.62 -5.47
N ARG A 19 4.86 1.08 -5.89
CA ARG A 19 6.13 0.72 -5.25
C ARG A 19 6.25 1.35 -3.86
N LYS A 20 6.00 2.66 -3.75
CA LYS A 20 5.97 3.37 -2.47
C LYS A 20 4.88 2.82 -1.56
N ALA A 21 3.70 2.53 -2.10
CA ALA A 21 2.57 1.96 -1.37
C ALA A 21 2.91 0.65 -0.65
N ALA A 22 3.52 -0.31 -1.36
CA ALA A 22 3.98 -1.57 -0.77
C ALA A 22 5.04 -1.33 0.32
N ARG A 23 6.01 -0.44 0.08
CA ARG A 23 7.03 -0.10 1.07
C ARG A 23 6.45 0.53 2.34
N GLU A 24 5.54 1.48 2.18
CA GLU A 24 4.84 2.16 3.29
C GLU A 24 3.97 1.17 4.08
N ARG A 25 3.36 0.18 3.42
CA ARG A 25 2.61 -0.87 4.13
C ARG A 25 3.54 -1.71 5.00
N CYS A 26 4.70 -2.10 4.48
CA CYS A 26 5.69 -2.83 5.27
C CYS A 26 6.25 -1.99 6.43
N LEU A 27 6.43 -0.68 6.25
CA LEU A 27 6.79 0.21 7.37
C LEU A 27 5.70 0.21 8.43
N ASN A 28 4.44 0.43 8.05
CA ASN A 28 3.34 0.43 8.99
C ASN A 28 3.21 -0.91 9.75
N CYS A 29 3.40 -2.04 9.06
CA CYS A 29 3.37 -3.38 9.65
C CYS A 29 4.47 -3.61 10.70
N THR A 30 5.62 -2.97 10.55
CA THR A 30 6.79 -3.13 11.42
C THR A 30 6.95 -1.96 12.41
N GLY A 31 5.90 -1.17 12.66
CA GLY A 31 5.99 -0.02 13.56
C GLY A 31 6.95 1.07 13.07
N TRP A 32 7.12 1.20 11.75
CA TRP A 32 8.04 2.11 11.08
C TRP A 32 9.53 1.87 11.39
N TYR A 33 9.89 0.67 11.85
CA TYR A 33 11.29 0.27 11.99
C TYR A 33 11.87 -0.20 10.64
N HIS A 34 12.75 0.62 10.06
CA HIS A 34 13.28 0.36 8.72
C HIS A 34 14.08 -0.93 8.62
N LYS A 35 14.85 -1.27 9.67
CA LYS A 35 15.65 -2.51 9.73
C LYS A 35 14.76 -3.75 9.74
N GLU A 36 13.65 -3.71 10.47
CA GLU A 36 12.68 -4.81 10.55
C GLU A 36 12.04 -5.13 9.20
N VAL A 37 11.87 -4.16 8.30
CA VAL A 37 11.38 -4.47 6.96
C VAL A 37 12.41 -5.27 6.15
N THR A 38 13.70 -4.97 6.31
CA THR A 38 14.76 -5.73 5.63
C THR A 38 14.87 -7.14 6.23
N ASN A 39 14.83 -7.22 7.56
CA ASN A 39 15.01 -8.45 8.35
C ASN A 39 13.74 -9.28 8.53
N CYS A 40 12.60 -8.81 8.01
CA CYS A 40 11.33 -9.51 8.06
C CYS A 40 11.50 -10.95 7.56
N THR A 41 11.00 -11.92 8.32
CA THR A 41 11.11 -13.36 8.04
C THR A 41 9.86 -13.95 7.41
N PHE A 42 8.77 -13.17 7.29
CA PHE A 42 7.50 -13.60 6.71
C PHE A 42 7.59 -13.68 5.17
N THR A 43 8.27 -14.70 4.68
CA THR A 43 8.47 -14.96 3.24
C THR A 43 7.17 -15.22 2.49
N ASP A 44 6.16 -15.74 3.18
CA ASP A 44 4.85 -16.07 2.62
C ASP A 44 3.95 -14.84 2.44
N CYS A 45 4.36 -13.68 2.96
CA CYS A 45 3.64 -12.43 2.74
C CYS A 45 3.70 -12.05 1.24
N PRO A 46 2.56 -11.79 0.58
CA PRO A 46 2.54 -11.43 -0.85
C PRO A 46 3.42 -10.21 -1.19
N LEU A 47 3.63 -9.31 -0.23
CA LEU A 47 4.47 -8.12 -0.40
C LEU A 47 5.96 -8.37 -0.13
N TYR A 48 6.37 -9.56 0.33
CA TYR A 48 7.72 -9.84 0.78
C TYR A 48 8.79 -9.43 -0.25
N SER A 49 8.61 -9.81 -1.51
CA SER A 49 9.54 -9.49 -2.60
C SER A 49 9.57 -7.99 -2.96
N PHE A 50 8.56 -7.23 -2.55
CA PHE A 50 8.41 -5.80 -2.85
C PHE A 50 8.69 -4.89 -1.65
N ARG A 51 8.92 -5.47 -0.46
CA ARG A 51 9.02 -4.78 0.83
C ARG A 51 10.10 -3.71 0.91
N SER A 52 11.19 -3.86 0.15
CA SER A 52 12.30 -2.91 0.15
C SER A 52 11.99 -1.63 -0.64
N GLY A 53 11.03 -1.68 -1.56
CA GLY A 53 10.75 -0.59 -2.50
C GLY A 53 11.92 -0.27 -3.44
N ARG A 54 12.93 -1.15 -3.55
CA ARG A 54 14.14 -0.96 -4.34
C ARG A 54 14.29 -2.06 -5.41
N GLY A 55 15.17 -1.83 -6.38
CA GLY A 55 15.51 -2.79 -7.42
C GLY A 55 14.53 -2.87 -8.60
N LYS A 56 14.86 -3.73 -9.57
CA LYS A 56 14.03 -3.99 -10.75
C LYS A 56 12.82 -4.81 -10.32
N GLN A 57 11.64 -4.20 -10.36
CA GLN A 57 10.39 -4.82 -9.94
C GLN A 57 9.39 -4.74 -11.08
N ASN A 58 8.96 -5.90 -11.58
CA ASN A 58 7.91 -5.96 -12.59
C ASN A 58 6.61 -5.33 -12.04
N ALA A 59 6.00 -4.45 -12.84
CA ALA A 59 4.81 -3.72 -12.41
C ALA A 59 3.57 -4.61 -12.27
N LYS A 60 3.42 -5.63 -13.12
CA LYS A 60 2.31 -6.58 -13.10
C LYS A 60 2.38 -7.46 -11.85
N THR A 61 3.55 -8.03 -11.54
CA THR A 61 3.74 -8.88 -10.35
C THR A 61 3.52 -8.08 -9.06
N ARG A 62 4.01 -6.85 -8.99
CA ARG A 62 3.75 -5.95 -7.84
C ARG A 62 2.27 -5.65 -7.67
N SER A 63 1.55 -5.43 -8.77
CA SER A 63 0.11 -5.15 -8.71
C SER A 63 -0.68 -6.38 -8.24
N LYS A 64 -0.29 -7.58 -8.69
CA LYS A 64 -0.84 -8.85 -8.22
C LYS A 64 -0.57 -9.06 -6.72
N ALA A 65 0.66 -8.83 -6.27
CA ALA A 65 1.04 -8.95 -4.86
C ALA A 65 0.25 -8.01 -3.94
N ILE A 66 0.00 -6.77 -4.36
CA ILE A 66 -0.85 -5.84 -3.59
C ILE A 66 -2.28 -6.39 -3.46
N ARG A 67 -2.83 -6.90 -4.56
CA ARG A 67 -4.18 -7.49 -4.58
C ARG A 67 -4.27 -8.72 -3.67
N GLU A 68 -3.29 -9.61 -3.73
CA GLU A 68 -3.18 -10.81 -2.88
C GLU A 68 -3.05 -10.43 -1.41
N TYR A 69 -2.23 -9.42 -1.08
CA TYR A 69 -2.13 -8.93 0.29
C TYR A 69 -3.47 -8.38 0.80
N CYS A 70 -4.19 -7.63 -0.03
CA CYS A 70 -5.51 -7.13 0.35
C CYS A 70 -6.53 -8.27 0.52
N LEU A 71 -6.47 -9.33 -0.30
CA LEU A 71 -7.29 -10.54 -0.08
C LEU A 71 -6.97 -11.17 1.27
N TRP A 72 -5.70 -11.43 1.55
CA TRP A 72 -5.25 -11.98 2.82
C TRP A 72 -5.71 -11.13 4.01
N CYS A 73 -5.59 -9.80 3.90
CA CYS A 73 -6.03 -8.86 4.92
C CYS A 73 -7.56 -8.90 5.18
N MET A 74 -8.35 -9.32 4.19
CA MET A 74 -9.82 -9.44 4.27
C MET A 74 -10.26 -10.91 4.24
N ASP A 75 -9.41 -11.82 4.73
CA ASP A 75 -9.69 -13.25 4.85
C ASP A 75 -10.16 -13.93 3.54
N GLY A 76 -9.52 -13.57 2.43
CA GLY A 76 -9.84 -14.08 1.10
C GLY A 76 -11.09 -13.48 0.45
N GLN A 77 -11.83 -12.62 1.14
CA GLN A 77 -13.12 -12.10 0.66
C GLN A 77 -12.94 -10.91 -0.29
N ALA A 78 -13.04 -11.16 -1.60
CA ALA A 78 -12.88 -10.14 -2.63
C ALA A 78 -13.91 -8.99 -2.53
N ALA A 79 -15.15 -9.29 -2.10
CA ALA A 79 -16.18 -8.29 -1.88
C ALA A 79 -15.78 -7.31 -0.77
N GLU A 80 -15.19 -7.81 0.31
CA GLU A 80 -14.78 -7.01 1.45
C GLU A 80 -13.54 -6.15 1.14
N VAL A 81 -12.64 -6.61 0.26
CA VAL A 81 -11.58 -5.73 -0.29
C VAL A 81 -12.17 -4.50 -0.99
N THR A 82 -13.29 -4.67 -1.68
CA THR A 82 -13.96 -3.57 -2.39
C THR A 82 -14.59 -2.59 -1.39
N LYS A 83 -15.26 -3.11 -0.36
CA LYS A 83 -15.95 -2.35 0.69
C LYS A 83 -15.03 -1.80 1.80
N CYS A 84 -13.74 -2.17 1.80
CA CYS A 84 -12.78 -1.70 2.79
C CYS A 84 -12.84 -0.17 2.95
N THR A 85 -12.93 0.32 4.19
CA THR A 85 -13.09 1.74 4.53
C THR A 85 -11.80 2.43 4.95
N SER A 86 -10.68 1.69 5.00
CA SER A 86 -9.38 2.19 5.45
C SER A 86 -8.71 3.08 4.39
N LYS A 87 -9.22 4.31 4.23
CA LYS A 87 -8.73 5.29 3.23
C LYS A 87 -7.28 5.72 3.48
N ASP A 88 -6.84 5.70 4.74
CA ASP A 88 -5.47 6.06 5.14
C ASP A 88 -4.47 4.92 4.91
N CYS A 89 -4.93 3.73 4.50
CA CYS A 89 -4.04 2.63 4.14
C CYS A 89 -3.27 2.97 2.86
N SER A 90 -1.95 2.80 2.90
CA SER A 90 -1.09 3.04 1.73
C SER A 90 -1.44 2.18 0.51
N LEU A 91 -2.13 1.06 0.69
CA LEU A 91 -2.57 0.19 -0.42
C LEU A 91 -3.95 0.53 -0.96
N PHE A 92 -4.72 1.41 -0.30
CA PHE A 92 -6.14 1.63 -0.58
C PHE A 92 -6.42 1.88 -2.07
N SER A 93 -5.69 2.82 -2.67
CA SER A 93 -5.82 3.17 -4.09
C SER A 93 -5.41 2.08 -5.07
N TYR A 94 -4.66 1.08 -4.61
CA TYR A 94 -4.10 0.02 -5.45
C TYR A 94 -4.64 -1.37 -5.11
N ARG A 95 -5.64 -1.47 -4.23
CA ARG A 95 -6.23 -2.73 -3.77
C ARG A 95 -6.98 -3.48 -4.87
N GLN A 96 -7.37 -2.78 -5.93
CA GLN A 96 -8.04 -3.34 -7.11
C GLN A 96 -7.14 -3.26 -8.35
N THR A 97 -7.55 -3.95 -9.42
CA THR A 97 -6.88 -3.89 -10.73
C THR A 97 -6.79 -2.47 -11.25
N LYS A 98 -7.89 -1.72 -11.17
CA LYS A 98 -7.93 -0.29 -11.50
C LYS A 98 -7.49 0.52 -10.29
N THR A 99 -6.69 1.55 -10.54
CA THR A 99 -6.29 2.48 -9.47
C THR A 99 -7.52 3.29 -9.04
N ASP A 100 -7.85 3.22 -7.76
CA ASP A 100 -8.89 4.04 -7.13
C ASP A 100 -8.32 5.43 -6.82
N ARG A 101 -8.82 6.43 -7.56
CA ARG A 101 -8.43 7.84 -7.44
C ARG A 101 -9.39 8.66 -6.58
N SER A 102 -10.37 8.05 -5.92
CA SER A 102 -11.36 8.76 -5.08
C SER A 102 -10.74 9.52 -3.91
N ILE A 103 -9.56 9.09 -3.46
CA ILE A 103 -8.79 9.72 -2.36
C ILE A 103 -7.69 10.66 -2.86
N GLU A 104 -7.56 10.86 -4.17
CA GLU A 104 -6.56 11.76 -4.73
C GLU A 104 -6.86 13.22 -4.34
N ILE A 105 -5.89 13.87 -3.70
CA ILE A 105 -5.99 15.28 -3.35
C ILE A 105 -5.72 16.08 -4.64
N ASN A 106 -6.78 16.61 -5.23
CA ASN A 106 -6.65 17.52 -6.36
C ASN A 106 -6.20 18.88 -5.85
N SER A 107 -4.97 19.28 -6.18
CA SER A 107 -4.38 20.57 -5.78
C SER A 107 -5.09 21.80 -6.38
N TYR A 108 -6.10 21.59 -7.25
CA TYR A 108 -6.84 22.63 -7.95
C TYR A 108 -8.18 23.04 -7.31
N ARG A 109 -8.51 22.62 -6.08
CA ARG A 109 -9.59 23.29 -5.33
C ARG A 109 -9.09 24.60 -4.73
N LYS A 110 -8.83 25.60 -5.59
CA LYS A 110 -8.98 27.01 -5.19
C LYS A 110 -10.48 27.21 -4.95
N LYS A 111 -10.83 27.60 -3.72
CA LYS A 111 -12.11 28.28 -3.48
C LYS A 111 -12.14 29.58 -4.28
#